data_AF-A0A3N9MZH0-F1
#
_entry.id   AF-A0A3N9MZH0-F1
#
_cell.length_a   1.000
_cell.length_b   1.000
_cell.length_c   1.000
_cell.angle_alpha   90.00
_cell.angle_beta   90.00
_cell.angle_gamma   90.00
#
_symmetry.space_group_name_H-M   'P 1'
#
loop_
_entity.id
_entity.type
_entity.pdbx_description
1 polymer ?
#
loop_
_entity_poly.entity_id
_entity_poly.type
_entity_poly.pdbx_seq_one_letter_code
_entity_poly.pdbx_strand_id
1 'polypeptide(L)'
;MKKILILVAVPLFLMAQFQFLPITGDYTSYYSTDSTSFVEFYLSVYQGNLRYKKIDSLNFQTSFKTILEIYKDGKLFNSYAHSYQSSTLDTSAVAGYNQFIDVFKTEMPYGKYTANLKITDQNSSLSGEYVMDVITIQPQKAAYFSDIELSSSITKENDQSIYMKNNIRIIPNPAGTYDILHPMLYYYVELNNLPFSKDEINYYEFMYSITSEAGDTIKAAPLKRKEIKSTTMAEIGGLNIMAFPKSNYFLNIYAKNIKDETILQSRKKFYVYKPESVQAGITPDQMPEIASYYLEMSEEELKDEFARAKYIATRQEEDIYKNLENAQAIRKFLTTFWRDRDKTSGLEAGVYRIKYVARSQYADEKFSYMGKKGWKTDRGRVYLVYGEPDEYERYPNEMGTLPYVIWQYHQLEGGAYFVFADLTGFGEYQLIHSTYRKELQNADWQNLINKSSGSSSFMQDY
;
A
#
# COMPACT_ATOMS: atom_id res chain seq x y z
N MET A 1 8.05 -49.03 63.68
CA MET A 1 8.71 -48.31 62.56
C MET A 1 7.73 -47.29 62.00
N LYS A 2 7.87 -46.00 62.31
CA LYS A 2 7.05 -44.92 61.72
C LYS A 2 7.76 -44.42 60.47
N LYS A 3 7.13 -44.55 59.30
CA LYS A 3 7.62 -43.99 58.04
C LYS A 3 7.21 -42.52 57.97
N ILE A 4 8.20 -41.62 57.86
CA ILE A 4 8.01 -40.20 57.59
C ILE A 4 7.93 -40.03 56.09
N LEU A 5 6.83 -39.46 55.59
CA LEU A 5 6.65 -39.10 54.19
C LEU A 5 7.23 -37.68 54.01
N ILE A 6 8.32 -37.54 53.25
CA ILE A 6 8.87 -36.24 52.87
C ILE A 6 8.18 -35.81 51.58
N LEU A 7 7.37 -34.75 51.66
CA LEU A 7 6.73 -34.12 50.51
C LEU A 7 7.76 -33.16 49.86
N VAL A 8 8.28 -33.51 48.69
CA VAL A 8 9.14 -32.63 47.90
C VAL A 8 8.25 -31.69 47.10
N ALA A 9 8.22 -30.41 47.48
CA ALA A 9 7.56 -29.38 46.70
C ALA A 9 8.44 -29.03 45.49
N VAL A 10 7.98 -29.39 44.29
CA VAL A 10 8.58 -28.95 43.03
C VAL A 10 8.02 -27.56 42.71
N PRO A 11 8.86 -26.52 42.54
CA PRO A 11 8.36 -25.21 42.16
C PRO A 11 7.87 -25.26 40.71
N LEU A 12 6.57 -25.10 40.52
CA LEU A 12 5.96 -24.85 39.21
C LEU A 12 6.42 -23.47 38.73
N PHE A 13 7.42 -23.43 37.85
CA PHE A 13 7.67 -22.27 37.02
C PHE A 13 6.49 -22.13 36.05
N LEU A 14 5.56 -21.22 36.37
CA LEU A 14 4.62 -20.67 35.39
C LEU A 14 5.44 -19.92 34.33
N MET A 15 5.72 -20.57 33.21
CA MET A 15 6.09 -19.85 32.00
C MET A 15 4.85 -19.05 31.57
N ALA A 16 4.84 -17.75 31.86
CA ALA A 16 3.95 -16.85 31.15
C ALA A 16 4.32 -16.96 29.66
N GLN A 17 3.43 -17.54 28.85
CA GLN A 17 3.55 -17.43 27.40
C GLN A 17 3.43 -15.95 27.06
N PHE A 18 4.56 -15.30 26.77
CA PHE A 18 4.55 -13.95 26.22
C PHE A 18 3.83 -14.01 24.89
N GLN A 19 2.62 -13.49 24.92
CA GLN A 19 1.70 -13.46 23.82
C GLN A 19 2.08 -12.19 23.02
N PHE A 20 2.89 -12.38 21.98
CA PHE A 20 3.62 -11.33 21.26
C PHE A 20 2.85 -10.83 20.04
N LEU A 21 2.82 -9.52 19.82
CA LEU A 21 2.25 -8.88 18.64
C LEU A 21 3.39 -8.49 17.68
N PRO A 22 3.55 -9.17 16.53
CA PRO A 22 4.63 -8.84 15.59
C PRO A 22 4.45 -7.45 15.00
N ILE A 23 5.47 -6.61 15.17
CA ILE A 23 5.57 -5.29 14.56
C ILE A 23 6.90 -5.15 13.82
N THR A 24 6.93 -4.21 12.89
CA THR A 24 8.19 -3.74 12.27
C THR A 24 8.34 -2.25 12.47
N GLY A 25 9.57 -1.78 12.43
CA GLY A 25 9.86 -0.36 12.56
C GLY A 25 11.05 0.08 11.73
N ASP A 26 11.01 1.34 11.33
CA ASP A 26 12.09 2.04 10.65
C ASP A 26 12.06 3.51 11.06
N TYR A 27 13.09 4.25 10.68
CA TYR A 27 13.10 5.69 10.83
C TYR A 27 13.80 6.36 9.64
N THR A 28 13.52 7.64 9.48
CA THR A 28 14.22 8.52 8.54
C THR A 28 14.55 9.84 9.22
N SER A 29 15.75 10.33 8.92
CA SER A 29 16.26 11.61 9.42
C SER A 29 16.37 12.60 8.26
N TYR A 30 15.89 13.81 8.50
CA TYR A 30 15.92 14.96 7.60
C TYR A 30 16.57 16.15 8.31
N TYR A 31 17.09 17.08 7.51
CA TYR A 31 17.55 18.36 8.04
C TYR A 31 16.37 19.17 8.57
N SER A 32 16.52 19.83 9.72
CA SER A 32 15.58 20.85 10.20
C SER A 32 16.28 22.18 10.43
N THR A 33 17.27 22.20 11.33
CA THR A 33 18.06 23.39 11.66
C THR A 33 19.54 23.07 11.77
N ASP A 34 20.40 24.08 11.95
CA ASP A 34 21.83 23.87 12.21
C ASP A 34 22.15 23.09 13.51
N SER A 35 21.14 22.81 14.35
CA SER A 35 21.32 22.07 15.62
C SER A 35 20.41 20.84 15.77
N THR A 36 19.41 20.69 14.90
CA THR A 36 18.39 19.63 15.01
C THR A 36 18.09 18.96 13.68
N SER A 37 17.79 17.67 13.76
CA SER A 37 17.19 16.89 12.68
C SER A 37 15.68 16.76 12.92
N PHE A 38 14.90 16.79 11.85
CA PHE A 38 13.54 16.29 11.85
C PHE A 38 13.56 14.78 11.60
N VAL A 39 12.99 13.99 12.50
CA VAL A 39 13.02 12.53 12.46
C VAL A 39 11.61 11.99 12.42
N GLU A 40 11.34 11.10 11.48
CA GLU A 40 10.11 10.33 11.41
C GLU A 40 10.40 8.88 11.82
N PHE A 41 9.63 8.36 12.76
CA PHE A 41 9.65 6.96 13.17
C PHE A 41 8.38 6.29 12.70
N TYR A 42 8.53 5.10 12.13
CA TYR A 42 7.43 4.34 11.57
C TYR A 42 7.26 3.04 12.32
N LEU A 43 6.03 2.73 12.71
CA LEU A 43 5.64 1.45 13.31
C LEU A 43 4.59 0.83 12.41
N SER A 44 4.77 -0.42 11.99
CA SER A 44 3.70 -1.17 11.33
C SER A 44 3.32 -2.45 12.05
N VAL A 45 2.03 -2.79 11.98
CA VAL A 45 1.45 -4.04 12.47
C VAL A 45 0.48 -4.57 11.43
N TYR A 46 0.49 -5.88 11.17
CA TYR A 46 -0.55 -6.50 10.35
C TYR A 46 -1.87 -6.45 11.11
N GLN A 47 -2.92 -5.93 10.47
CA GLN A 47 -4.22 -5.75 11.11
C GLN A 47 -4.83 -7.10 11.54
N GLY A 48 -4.55 -8.17 10.79
CA GLY A 48 -4.95 -9.54 11.17
C GLY A 48 -4.35 -10.04 12.49
N ASN A 49 -3.26 -9.43 12.99
CA ASN A 49 -2.68 -9.75 14.29
C ASN A 49 -3.43 -9.06 15.45
N LEU A 50 -4.26 -8.06 15.18
CA LEU A 50 -5.01 -7.32 16.20
C LEU A 50 -6.30 -8.05 16.58
N ARG A 51 -6.71 -7.94 17.84
CA ARG A 51 -7.94 -8.53 18.34
C ARG A 51 -9.13 -7.61 18.10
N TYR A 52 -10.00 -8.06 17.21
CA TYR A 52 -11.30 -7.45 16.98
C TYR A 52 -12.35 -8.01 17.96
N LYS A 53 -13.13 -7.13 18.58
CA LYS A 53 -14.32 -7.46 19.38
C LYS A 53 -15.57 -7.07 18.62
N LYS A 54 -16.58 -7.93 18.64
CA LYS A 54 -17.91 -7.61 18.10
C LYS A 54 -18.56 -6.55 18.99
N ILE A 55 -18.99 -5.43 18.41
CA ILE A 55 -19.62 -4.31 19.14
C ILE A 55 -21.13 -4.25 18.91
N ASP A 56 -21.62 -4.74 17.77
CA ASP A 56 -23.04 -4.92 17.47
C ASP A 56 -23.25 -6.09 16.48
N SER A 57 -24.46 -6.24 15.93
CA SER A 57 -24.80 -7.36 15.03
C SER A 57 -23.89 -7.45 13.80
N LEU A 58 -23.35 -6.33 13.31
CA LEU A 58 -22.61 -6.20 12.05
C LEU A 58 -21.16 -5.72 12.24
N ASN A 59 -20.86 -5.00 13.31
CA ASN A 59 -19.58 -4.32 13.48
C ASN A 59 -18.64 -5.05 14.44
N PHE A 60 -17.37 -5.05 14.06
CA PHE A 60 -16.23 -5.42 14.88
C PHE A 60 -15.30 -4.22 15.06
N GLN A 61 -14.67 -4.10 16.22
CA GLN A 61 -13.76 -3.01 16.53
C GLN A 61 -12.46 -3.54 17.14
N THR A 62 -11.34 -2.96 16.71
CA THR A 62 -10.04 -3.09 17.37
C THR A 62 -9.67 -1.76 18.03
N SER A 63 -8.86 -1.83 19.09
CA SER A 63 -8.31 -0.66 19.74
C SER A 63 -6.91 -0.97 20.24
N PHE A 64 -5.95 -0.11 19.96
CA PHE A 64 -4.56 -0.32 20.34
C PHE A 64 -3.86 1.01 20.61
N LYS A 65 -2.82 0.95 21.43
CA LYS A 65 -1.96 2.08 21.77
C LYS A 65 -0.57 1.82 21.20
N THR A 66 0.02 2.83 20.58
CA THR A 66 1.41 2.83 20.13
C THR A 66 2.21 3.78 21.01
N ILE A 67 3.49 3.46 21.25
CA ILE A 67 4.40 4.27 22.05
C ILE A 67 5.74 4.33 21.34
N LEU A 68 6.32 5.51 21.25
CA LEU A 68 7.73 5.71 20.93
C LEU A 68 8.45 6.16 22.21
N GLU A 69 9.50 5.44 22.59
CA GLU A 69 10.45 5.88 23.61
C GLU A 69 11.81 6.08 22.98
N ILE A 70 12.42 7.24 23.21
CA ILE A 70 13.72 7.58 22.66
C ILE A 70 14.70 7.70 23.81
N TYR A 71 15.85 7.08 23.69
CA TYR A 71 16.90 7.03 24.71
C TYR A 71 18.18 7.66 24.18
N LYS A 72 18.87 8.41 25.03
CA LYS A 72 20.21 8.95 24.79
C LYS A 72 21.11 8.53 25.95
N ASP A 73 22.22 7.87 25.65
CA ASP A 73 23.17 7.36 26.65
C ASP A 73 22.48 6.51 27.75
N GLY A 74 21.52 5.67 27.33
CA GLY A 74 20.74 4.80 28.22
C GLY A 74 19.66 5.50 29.06
N LYS A 75 19.48 6.82 28.94
CA LYS A 75 18.44 7.59 29.65
C LYS A 75 17.31 7.93 28.70
N LEU A 76 16.07 7.86 29.20
CA LEU A 76 14.90 8.30 28.44
C LEU A 76 15.05 9.78 28.09
N PHE A 77 15.15 10.06 26.81
CA PHE A 77 15.25 11.39 26.22
C PHE A 77 13.86 11.97 25.96
N ASN A 78 12.97 11.18 25.33
CA ASN A 78 11.58 11.59 25.11
C ASN A 78 10.64 10.39 24.95
N SER A 79 9.34 10.59 25.11
CA SER A 79 8.32 9.58 24.84
C SER A 79 7.04 10.18 24.27
N TYR A 80 6.46 9.46 23.32
CA TYR A 80 5.23 9.81 22.62
C TYR A 80 4.28 8.62 22.63
N ALA A 81 2.98 8.88 22.59
CA ALA A 81 2.00 7.82 22.49
C ALA A 81 0.78 8.26 21.67
N HIS A 82 0.28 7.37 20.82
CA HIS A 82 -0.98 7.52 20.11
C HIS A 82 -1.96 6.41 20.51
N SER A 83 -3.25 6.66 20.35
CA SER A 83 -4.30 5.67 20.60
C SER A 83 -5.23 5.61 19.39
N TYR A 84 -5.50 4.39 18.94
CA TYR A 84 -6.27 4.13 17.74
C TYR A 84 -7.49 3.28 18.04
N GLN A 85 -8.57 3.57 17.33
CA GLN A 85 -9.76 2.73 17.25
C GLN A 85 -10.12 2.58 15.79
N SER A 86 -10.37 1.34 15.36
CA SER A 86 -10.75 1.04 13.99
C SER A 86 -11.87 0.00 13.99
N SER A 87 -12.91 0.25 13.18
CA SER A 87 -14.07 -0.62 13.05
C SER A 87 -14.12 -1.25 11.66
N THR A 88 -14.51 -2.52 11.58
CA THR A 88 -14.73 -3.26 10.33
C THR A 88 -16.03 -4.05 10.42
N LEU A 89 -16.71 -4.23 9.30
CA LEU A 89 -17.88 -5.09 9.19
C LEU A 89 -17.50 -6.57 9.01
N ASP A 90 -16.28 -6.84 8.56
CA ASP A 90 -15.78 -8.18 8.27
C ASP A 90 -14.32 -8.29 8.70
N THR A 91 -14.05 -9.18 9.65
CA THR A 91 -12.69 -9.45 10.14
C THR A 91 -11.90 -10.33 9.20
N SER A 92 -12.55 -11.15 8.36
CA SER A 92 -11.89 -11.96 7.34
C SER A 92 -11.35 -11.10 6.18
N ALA A 93 -12.01 -9.98 5.90
CA ALA A 93 -11.54 -8.95 4.96
C ALA A 93 -10.30 -8.18 5.42
N VAL A 94 -10.05 -8.13 6.73
CA VAL A 94 -8.92 -7.44 7.37
C VAL A 94 -7.76 -8.40 7.69
N ALA A 95 -8.06 -9.70 7.76
CA ALA A 95 -7.10 -10.76 8.08
C ALA A 95 -6.01 -10.96 7.00
N GLY A 96 -6.23 -10.50 5.76
CA GLY A 96 -5.27 -10.64 4.67
C GLY A 96 -4.38 -9.40 4.52
N TYR A 97 -3.10 -9.52 4.87
CA TYR A 97 -1.94 -8.68 4.50
C TYR A 97 -2.01 -7.15 4.73
N ASN A 98 -3.14 -6.59 5.12
CA ASN A 98 -3.30 -5.16 5.38
C ASN A 98 -2.50 -4.76 6.62
N GLN A 99 -1.68 -3.73 6.47
CA GLN A 99 -0.92 -3.16 7.57
C GLN A 99 -1.62 -1.91 8.11
N PHE A 100 -1.53 -1.72 9.41
CA PHE A 100 -1.71 -0.42 10.04
C PHE A 100 -0.32 0.19 10.24
N ILE A 101 -0.16 1.47 9.93
CA ILE A 101 1.10 2.19 10.08
C ILE A 101 0.86 3.41 10.97
N ASP A 102 1.71 3.58 11.97
CA ASP A 102 1.81 4.81 12.77
C ASP A 102 3.09 5.55 12.38
N VAL A 103 3.04 6.89 12.48
CA VAL A 103 4.14 7.79 12.20
C VAL A 103 4.29 8.75 13.38
N PHE A 104 5.41 8.65 14.09
CA PHE A 104 5.82 9.63 15.09
C PHE A 104 6.78 10.62 14.45
N LYS A 105 6.49 11.92 14.57
CA LYS A 105 7.32 12.99 14.00
C LYS A 105 7.88 13.83 15.13
N THR A 106 9.20 14.02 15.16
CA THR A 106 9.85 14.84 16.18
C THR A 106 11.10 15.53 15.68
N GLU A 107 11.42 16.68 16.24
CA GLU A 107 12.74 17.27 16.12
C GLU A 107 13.66 16.78 17.23
N MET A 108 14.91 16.49 16.89
CA MET A 108 15.90 15.96 17.82
C MET A 108 17.26 16.62 17.59
N PRO A 109 18.02 16.93 18.66
CA PRO A 109 19.40 17.36 18.51
C PRO A 109 20.24 16.32 17.78
N TYR A 110 21.26 16.74 17.05
CA TYR A 110 22.14 15.80 16.39
C TYR A 110 22.82 14.83 17.38
N GLY A 111 22.87 13.55 17.04
CA GLY A 111 23.51 12.54 17.86
C GLY A 111 23.11 11.10 17.52
N LYS A 112 23.50 10.22 18.43
CA LYS A 112 23.12 8.80 18.44
C LYS A 112 22.11 8.58 19.54
N TYR A 113 21.07 7.82 19.24
CA TYR A 113 19.96 7.50 20.13
C TYR A 113 19.59 6.03 19.95
N THR A 114 18.77 5.52 20.85
CA THR A 114 18.06 4.25 20.69
C THR A 114 16.57 4.54 20.75
N ALA A 115 15.78 4.06 19.80
CA ALA A 115 14.32 4.15 19.84
C ALA A 115 13.73 2.78 20.16
N ASN A 116 12.73 2.75 21.04
CA ASN A 116 11.88 1.60 21.31
C ASN A 116 10.44 1.95 20.89
N LEU A 117 10.00 1.32 19.80
CA LEU A 117 8.63 1.37 19.33
C LEU A 117 7.83 0.25 19.99
N LYS A 118 6.69 0.59 20.58
CA LYS A 118 5.82 -0.37 21.26
C LYS A 118 4.40 -0.27 20.76
N ILE A 119 3.71 -1.40 20.82
CA ILE A 119 2.27 -1.48 20.59
C ILE A 119 1.62 -2.31 21.70
N THR A 120 0.40 -1.95 22.07
CA THR A 120 -0.45 -2.73 22.97
C THR A 120 -1.85 -2.77 22.42
N ASP A 121 -2.33 -3.97 22.09
CA ASP A 121 -3.71 -4.23 21.75
C ASP A 121 -4.57 -4.19 23.02
N GLN A 122 -5.50 -3.25 23.09
CA GLN A 122 -6.35 -3.03 24.27
C GLN A 122 -7.42 -4.11 24.44
N ASN A 123 -7.71 -4.88 23.40
CA ASN A 123 -8.73 -5.92 23.41
C ASN A 123 -8.23 -7.27 23.89
N SER A 124 -6.95 -7.56 23.67
CA SER A 124 -6.30 -8.83 24.04
C SER A 124 -5.17 -8.67 25.05
N SER A 125 -4.70 -7.43 25.27
CA SER A 125 -3.48 -7.12 26.02
C SER A 125 -2.19 -7.68 25.38
N LEU A 126 -2.24 -8.16 24.13
CA LEU A 126 -1.04 -8.50 23.35
C LEU A 126 -0.17 -7.26 23.14
N SER A 127 1.14 -7.42 23.22
CA SER A 127 2.09 -6.33 23.03
C SER A 127 3.23 -6.73 22.10
N GLY A 128 3.77 -5.74 21.40
CA GLY A 128 4.94 -5.86 20.54
C GLY A 128 5.92 -4.73 20.84
N GLU A 129 7.22 -5.02 20.70
CA GLU A 129 8.28 -4.02 20.81
C GLU A 129 9.28 -4.17 19.65
N TYR A 130 9.84 -3.06 19.20
CA TYR A 130 10.87 -3.00 18.17
C TYR A 130 11.89 -1.93 18.54
N VAL A 131 13.12 -2.37 18.80
CA VAL A 131 14.22 -1.51 19.23
C VAL A 131 15.18 -1.29 18.06
N MET A 132 15.55 -0.03 17.82
CA MET A 132 16.50 0.34 16.77
C MET A 132 17.48 1.41 17.24
N ASP A 133 18.71 1.36 16.72
CA ASP A 133 19.64 2.46 16.82
C ASP A 133 19.26 3.57 15.84
N VAL A 134 19.39 4.81 16.28
CA VAL A 134 18.99 6.00 15.55
C VAL A 134 20.18 6.94 15.47
N ILE A 135 20.61 7.23 14.25
CA ILE A 135 21.65 8.22 13.97
C ILE A 135 20.99 9.33 13.18
N THR A 136 20.91 10.51 13.78
CA THR A 136 20.40 11.70 13.09
C THR A 136 21.44 12.20 12.10
N ILE A 137 21.00 12.58 10.91
CA ILE A 137 21.86 13.19 9.88
C ILE A 137 22.34 14.55 10.37
N GLN A 138 23.66 14.75 10.29
CA GLN A 138 24.28 16.04 10.60
C GLN A 138 24.37 16.91 9.34
N PRO A 139 24.27 18.24 9.47
CA PRO A 139 24.29 19.14 8.35
C PRO A 139 25.71 19.19 7.78
N GLN A 140 25.82 19.14 6.46
CA GLN A 140 27.10 19.18 5.77
C GLN A 140 27.26 20.51 5.04
N LYS A 141 28.51 20.99 4.93
CA LYS A 141 28.84 22.20 4.16
C LYS A 141 28.68 22.02 2.65
N ALA A 142 28.84 20.81 2.15
CA ALA A 142 28.55 20.45 0.77
C ALA A 142 27.11 19.93 0.65
N ALA A 143 26.62 19.75 -0.57
CA ALA A 143 25.33 19.11 -0.80
C ALA A 143 25.32 17.67 -0.26
N TYR A 144 24.19 17.23 0.30
CA TYR A 144 24.06 15.91 0.92
C TYR A 144 22.62 15.40 0.87
N PHE A 145 22.45 14.08 0.96
CA PHE A 145 21.14 13.43 1.03
C PHE A 145 20.63 13.32 2.47
N SER A 146 19.32 13.35 2.64
CA SER A 146 18.64 12.78 3.80
C SER A 146 18.69 11.24 3.77
N ASP A 147 18.06 10.60 4.76
CA ASP A 147 17.78 9.17 4.69
C ASP A 147 16.78 8.89 3.57
N ILE A 148 16.88 7.68 2.99
CA ILE A 148 15.91 7.18 2.04
C ILE A 148 14.75 6.56 2.82
N GLU A 149 13.56 7.09 2.60
CA GLU A 149 12.29 6.52 3.04
C GLU A 149 11.83 5.49 2.01
N LEU A 150 11.69 4.23 2.43
CA LEU A 150 11.05 3.19 1.62
C LEU A 150 9.55 3.25 1.84
N SER A 151 8.77 3.21 0.76
CA SER A 151 7.32 3.34 0.81
C SER A 151 6.60 2.31 -0.06
N SER A 152 5.39 1.96 0.37
CA SER A 152 4.47 1.09 -0.36
C SER A 152 3.62 1.85 -1.39
N SER A 153 3.48 3.17 -1.21
CA SER A 153 2.75 4.03 -2.12
C SER A 153 3.20 5.49 -2.00
N ILE A 154 3.22 6.20 -3.14
CA ILE A 154 3.35 7.66 -3.23
C ILE A 154 2.27 8.18 -4.16
N THR A 155 1.38 9.05 -3.67
CA THR A 155 0.32 9.68 -4.46
C THR A 155 0.36 11.21 -4.35
N LYS A 156 -0.09 11.88 -5.42
CA LYS A 156 -0.28 13.33 -5.43
C LYS A 156 -1.72 13.64 -5.00
N GLU A 157 -2.05 13.27 -3.78
CA GLU A 157 -3.33 13.60 -3.17
C GLU A 157 -3.05 14.52 -1.99
N ASN A 158 -3.86 15.57 -1.86
CA ASN A 158 -3.81 16.45 -0.71
C ASN A 158 -4.89 15.99 0.26
N ASP A 159 -4.49 15.35 1.35
CA ASP A 159 -5.36 15.03 2.48
C ASP A 159 -4.78 15.60 3.79
N GLN A 160 -5.49 15.46 4.90
CA GLN A 160 -5.00 15.85 6.23
C GLN A 160 -4.37 14.67 6.99
N SER A 161 -3.91 13.63 6.29
CA SER A 161 -3.37 12.44 6.94
C SER A 161 -1.96 12.67 7.49
N ILE A 162 -1.57 11.82 8.44
CA ILE A 162 -0.21 11.78 9.02
C ILE A 162 0.88 11.43 7.98
N TYR A 163 0.47 10.96 6.79
CA TYR A 163 1.31 10.52 5.68
C TYR A 163 1.70 11.65 4.72
N MET A 164 1.28 12.89 5.00
CA MET A 164 1.59 14.03 4.16
C MET A 164 3.02 14.55 4.36
N LYS A 165 3.69 14.81 3.23
CA LYS A 165 5.03 15.39 3.15
C LYS A 165 5.13 16.21 1.87
N ASN A 166 5.44 17.51 1.95
CA ASN A 166 5.59 18.37 0.76
C ASN A 166 4.47 18.23 -0.30
N ASN A 167 3.19 18.20 0.14
CA ASN A 167 1.99 18.02 -0.69
C ASN A 167 1.92 16.69 -1.47
N ILE A 168 2.69 15.68 -1.06
CA ILE A 168 2.53 14.29 -1.51
C ILE A 168 2.20 13.42 -0.32
N ARG A 169 1.37 12.41 -0.57
CA ARG A 169 1.02 11.39 0.40
C ARG A 169 1.95 10.20 0.23
N ILE A 170 2.65 9.83 1.29
CA ILE A 170 3.64 8.75 1.28
C ILE A 170 3.24 7.73 2.34
N ILE A 171 2.90 6.51 1.93
CA ILE A 171 2.66 5.41 2.87
C ILE A 171 3.99 4.67 3.09
N PRO A 172 4.59 4.73 4.30
CA PRO A 172 5.86 4.08 4.56
C PRO A 172 5.79 2.56 4.41
N ASN A 173 6.95 1.91 4.21
CA ASN A 173 7.12 0.46 4.36
C ASN A 173 8.22 0.19 5.39
N PRO A 174 7.89 0.18 6.70
CA PRO A 174 8.89 0.07 7.76
C PRO A 174 9.62 -1.28 7.77
N ALA A 175 8.99 -2.32 7.23
CA ALA A 175 9.61 -3.64 7.12
C ALA A 175 10.73 -3.67 6.07
N GLY A 176 10.78 -2.69 5.15
CA GLY A 176 11.67 -2.71 3.99
C GLY A 176 11.56 -3.99 3.18
N THR A 177 10.43 -4.69 3.27
CA THR A 177 10.21 -6.01 2.68
C THR A 177 9.13 -5.91 1.61
N TYR A 178 9.39 -6.56 0.50
CA TYR A 178 8.52 -6.58 -0.67
C TYR A 178 8.32 -8.02 -1.12
N ASP A 179 7.13 -8.32 -1.63
CA ASP A 179 6.73 -9.67 -2.04
C ASP A 179 5.97 -9.63 -3.37
N ILE A 180 5.48 -10.78 -3.81
CA ILE A 180 4.74 -10.93 -5.07
C ILE A 180 3.39 -10.20 -5.08
N LEU A 181 2.79 -9.95 -3.91
CA LEU A 181 1.53 -9.23 -3.73
C LEU A 181 1.78 -7.71 -3.67
N HIS A 182 2.95 -7.30 -3.17
CA HIS A 182 3.40 -5.91 -3.02
C HIS A 182 4.75 -5.69 -3.70
N PRO A 183 4.83 -5.82 -5.05
CA PRO A 183 6.10 -5.77 -5.77
C PRO A 183 6.58 -4.35 -6.09
N MET A 184 5.82 -3.33 -5.70
CA MET A 184 6.18 -1.95 -5.98
C MET A 184 6.98 -1.39 -4.81
N LEU A 185 8.25 -1.09 -5.07
CA LEU A 185 9.10 -0.31 -4.18
C LEU A 185 9.00 1.14 -4.61
N TYR A 186 8.55 2.01 -3.70
CA TYR A 186 8.67 3.46 -3.84
C TYR A 186 9.72 3.99 -2.88
N TYR A 187 10.28 5.15 -3.21
CA TYR A 187 11.23 5.84 -2.35
C TYR A 187 11.03 7.34 -2.35
N TYR A 188 11.38 7.96 -1.21
CA TYR A 188 11.51 9.41 -1.03
C TYR A 188 12.86 9.74 -0.38
N VAL A 189 13.54 10.76 -0.88
CA VAL A 189 14.78 11.29 -0.29
C VAL A 189 14.90 12.78 -0.58
N GLU A 190 15.48 13.55 0.34
CA GLU A 190 15.77 14.97 0.15
C GLU A 190 17.25 15.20 -0.13
N LEU A 191 17.53 16.15 -1.00
CA LEU A 191 18.85 16.73 -1.19
C LEU A 191 18.86 18.10 -0.55
N ASN A 192 19.88 18.33 0.26
CA ASN A 192 20.06 19.54 1.03
C ASN A 192 21.33 20.27 0.59
N ASN A 193 21.34 21.57 0.85
CA ASN A 193 22.48 22.45 0.61
C ASN A 193 22.98 22.41 -0.85
N LEU A 194 22.03 22.36 -1.79
CA LEU A 194 22.29 22.42 -3.21
C LEU A 194 22.79 23.83 -3.60
N PRO A 195 23.74 23.95 -4.55
CA PRO A 195 24.26 25.22 -5.01
C PRO A 195 23.23 25.93 -5.90
N PHE A 196 22.31 26.67 -5.28
CA PHE A 196 21.29 27.44 -5.98
C PHE A 196 21.62 28.94 -5.96
N SER A 197 21.56 29.57 -7.14
CA SER A 197 21.58 31.03 -7.31
C SER A 197 20.49 31.42 -8.30
N LYS A 198 19.83 32.56 -8.10
CA LYS A 198 18.83 33.06 -9.07
C LYS A 198 19.45 33.48 -10.40
N ASP A 199 20.74 33.77 -10.40
CA ASP A 199 21.47 34.28 -11.56
C ASP A 199 22.21 33.16 -12.34
N GLU A 200 22.20 31.93 -11.84
CA GLU A 200 22.91 30.80 -12.47
C GLU A 200 22.00 29.57 -12.55
N ILE A 201 21.96 28.95 -13.73
CA ILE A 201 21.23 27.70 -13.94
C ILE A 201 22.17 26.53 -13.64
N ASN A 202 21.91 25.82 -12.55
CA ASN A 202 22.62 24.60 -12.17
C ASN A 202 21.77 23.35 -12.43
N TYR A 203 22.41 22.28 -12.87
CA TYR A 203 21.77 21.01 -13.19
C TYR A 203 22.43 19.86 -12.44
N TYR A 204 21.59 18.91 -12.03
CA TYR A 204 22.01 17.63 -11.49
C TYR A 204 21.45 16.50 -12.35
N GLU A 205 22.21 15.42 -12.49
CA GLU A 205 21.74 14.17 -13.07
C GLU A 205 21.43 13.16 -11.96
N PHE A 206 20.20 12.64 -11.98
CA PHE A 206 19.69 11.71 -10.99
C PHE A 206 19.53 10.31 -11.58
N MET A 207 19.88 9.30 -10.79
CA MET A 207 19.70 7.89 -11.14
C MET A 207 19.52 7.06 -9.87
N TYR A 208 18.74 5.99 -9.96
CA TYR A 208 18.79 4.92 -8.97
C TYR A 208 19.45 3.66 -9.55
N SER A 209 20.07 2.85 -8.69
CA SER A 209 20.43 1.48 -9.01
C SER A 209 20.01 0.53 -7.89
N ILE A 210 19.78 -0.73 -8.25
CA ILE A 210 19.60 -1.83 -7.33
C ILE A 210 20.82 -2.72 -7.40
N THR A 211 21.39 -3.04 -6.23
CA THR A 211 22.54 -3.92 -6.12
C THR A 211 22.22 -5.13 -5.25
N SER A 212 22.84 -6.28 -5.55
CA SER A 212 22.83 -7.46 -4.68
C SER A 212 23.60 -7.17 -3.38
N GLU A 213 23.52 -8.09 -2.41
CA GLU A 213 24.35 -8.02 -1.20
C GLU A 213 25.86 -8.11 -1.52
N ALA A 214 26.23 -8.78 -2.62
CA ALA A 214 27.61 -8.86 -3.11
C ALA A 214 28.06 -7.59 -3.88
N GLY A 215 27.14 -6.69 -4.22
CA GLY A 215 27.42 -5.44 -4.93
C GLY A 215 27.14 -5.47 -6.43
N ASP A 216 26.66 -6.58 -6.98
CA ASP A 216 26.32 -6.69 -8.40
C ASP A 216 25.12 -5.81 -8.75
N THR A 217 25.20 -5.06 -9.85
CA THR A 217 24.07 -4.26 -10.32
C THR A 217 22.99 -5.17 -10.92
N ILE A 218 21.80 -5.15 -10.31
CA ILE A 218 20.61 -5.88 -10.74
C ILE A 218 19.77 -5.03 -11.70
N LYS A 219 19.69 -3.73 -11.41
CA LYS A 219 18.93 -2.76 -12.21
C LYS A 219 19.54 -1.38 -12.07
N ALA A 220 19.55 -0.61 -13.15
CA ALA A 220 19.90 0.80 -13.12
C ALA A 220 18.87 1.58 -13.93
N ALA A 221 18.42 2.72 -13.41
CA ALA A 221 17.59 3.65 -14.14
C ALA A 221 18.42 4.49 -15.11
N PRO A 222 17.83 4.99 -16.21
CA PRO A 222 18.50 6.01 -17.01
C PRO A 222 18.71 7.29 -16.19
N LEU A 223 19.78 8.03 -16.51
CA LEU A 223 20.06 9.34 -15.94
C LEU A 223 18.93 10.32 -16.30
N LYS A 224 18.46 11.07 -15.30
CA LYS A 224 17.47 12.13 -15.46
C LYS A 224 18.10 13.47 -15.06
N ARG A 225 18.26 14.36 -16.03
CA ARG A 225 18.71 15.73 -15.78
C ARG A 225 17.58 16.56 -15.17
N LYS A 226 17.87 17.24 -14.06
CA LYS A 226 16.95 18.16 -13.38
C LYS A 226 17.63 19.48 -13.08
N GLU A 227 16.89 20.57 -13.24
CA GLU A 227 17.32 21.91 -12.88
C GLU A 227 17.16 22.12 -11.37
N ILE A 228 18.14 22.74 -10.74
CA ILE A 228 18.09 23.10 -9.33
C ILE A 228 17.40 24.46 -9.18
N LYS A 229 16.25 24.47 -8.49
CA LYS A 229 15.40 25.65 -8.31
C LYS A 229 15.37 26.18 -6.87
N SER A 230 16.10 25.52 -5.98
CA SER A 230 16.09 25.74 -4.53
C SER A 230 17.36 25.14 -3.93
N THR A 231 17.74 25.59 -2.73
CA THR A 231 18.82 24.97 -1.94
C THR A 231 18.46 23.56 -1.43
N THR A 232 17.19 23.17 -1.54
CA THR A 232 16.68 21.85 -1.21
C THR A 232 15.79 21.30 -2.32
N MET A 233 15.76 19.97 -2.47
CA MET A 233 14.92 19.27 -3.45
C MET A 233 14.52 17.90 -2.93
N ALA A 234 13.27 17.49 -3.17
CA ALA A 234 12.83 16.11 -2.94
C ALA A 234 12.96 15.28 -4.22
N GLU A 235 13.51 14.07 -4.10
CA GLU A 235 13.54 13.05 -5.14
C GLU A 235 12.63 11.89 -4.76
N ILE A 236 11.73 11.54 -5.68
CA ILE A 236 10.86 10.38 -5.55
C ILE A 236 11.00 9.47 -6.76
N GLY A 237 10.81 8.17 -6.53
CA GLY A 237 10.77 7.19 -7.60
C GLY A 237 10.06 5.93 -7.19
N GLY A 238 9.85 5.07 -8.18
CA GLY A 238 9.24 3.76 -8.00
C GLY A 238 9.83 2.75 -8.97
N LEU A 239 9.91 1.51 -8.53
CA LEU A 239 10.30 0.39 -9.37
C LEU A 239 9.56 -0.89 -8.97
N ASN A 240 9.39 -1.75 -9.96
CA ASN A 240 8.85 -3.08 -9.79
C ASN A 240 9.99 -4.07 -9.48
N ILE A 241 9.90 -4.75 -8.33
CA ILE A 241 10.86 -5.75 -7.84
C ILE A 241 10.38 -7.19 -8.07
N MET A 242 9.23 -7.41 -8.71
CA MET A 242 8.62 -8.74 -8.93
C MET A 242 9.58 -9.75 -9.55
N ALA A 243 10.40 -9.29 -10.49
CA ALA A 243 11.38 -10.13 -11.18
C ALA A 243 12.62 -10.46 -10.32
N PHE A 244 12.81 -9.80 -9.18
CA PHE A 244 13.99 -9.98 -8.35
C PHE A 244 13.87 -11.29 -7.56
N PRO A 245 14.93 -12.11 -7.48
CA PRO A 245 14.98 -13.27 -6.58
C PRO A 245 14.75 -12.91 -5.12
N LYS A 246 14.43 -13.93 -4.29
CA LYS A 246 14.43 -13.78 -2.82
C LYS A 246 15.86 -13.48 -2.38
N SER A 247 16.11 -12.26 -1.89
CA SER A 247 17.41 -11.86 -1.38
C SER A 247 17.34 -10.51 -0.68
N ASN A 248 18.45 -10.16 -0.02
CA ASN A 248 18.74 -8.80 0.36
C ASN A 248 19.26 -8.02 -0.83
N TYR A 249 18.79 -6.77 -0.96
CA TYR A 249 19.23 -5.83 -1.96
C TYR A 249 19.49 -4.48 -1.33
N PHE A 250 20.13 -3.61 -2.10
CA PHE A 250 20.29 -2.20 -1.76
C PHE A 250 19.77 -1.33 -2.89
N LEU A 251 18.92 -0.37 -2.52
CA LEU A 251 18.57 0.77 -3.35
C LEU A 251 19.66 1.83 -3.15
N ASN A 252 20.31 2.21 -4.26
CA ASN A 252 21.27 3.30 -4.30
C ASN A 252 20.65 4.47 -5.08
N ILE A 253 20.67 5.67 -4.52
CA ILE A 253 20.27 6.90 -5.19
C ILE A 253 21.52 7.74 -5.43
N TYR A 254 21.71 8.18 -6.67
CA TYR A 254 22.83 9.00 -7.11
C TYR A 254 22.33 10.36 -7.58
N ALA A 255 23.12 11.39 -7.28
CA ALA A 255 22.96 12.72 -7.85
C ALA A 255 24.34 13.26 -8.24
N LYS A 256 24.56 13.51 -9.54
CA LYS A 256 25.79 14.10 -10.07
C LYS A 256 25.56 15.57 -10.39
N ASN A 257 26.34 16.46 -9.80
CA ASN A 257 26.40 17.85 -10.23
C ASN A 257 27.10 17.94 -11.59
N ILE A 258 26.45 18.52 -12.59
CA ILE A 258 27.01 18.59 -13.96
C ILE A 258 28.22 19.55 -14.03
N LYS A 259 28.27 20.57 -13.16
CA LYS A 259 29.28 21.63 -13.23
C LYS A 259 30.65 21.22 -12.68
N ASP A 260 30.66 20.59 -11.51
CA ASP A 260 31.88 20.19 -10.81
C ASP A 260 32.08 18.67 -10.74
N GLU A 261 31.18 17.91 -11.38
CA GLU A 261 31.16 16.45 -11.43
C GLU A 261 31.07 15.73 -10.08
N THR A 262 30.76 16.44 -9.00
CA THR A 262 30.57 15.82 -7.68
C THR A 262 29.41 14.84 -7.71
N ILE A 263 29.62 13.63 -7.16
CA ILE A 263 28.61 12.58 -7.07
C ILE A 263 28.24 12.38 -5.61
N LEU A 264 26.96 12.55 -5.33
CA LEU A 264 26.35 12.17 -4.07
C LEU A 264 25.76 10.77 -4.20
N GLN A 265 25.80 9.99 -3.12
CA GLN A 265 25.14 8.71 -3.04
C GLN A 265 24.43 8.56 -1.70
N SER A 266 23.20 8.04 -1.73
CA SER A 266 22.51 7.50 -0.56
C SER A 266 22.14 6.04 -0.82
N ARG A 267 22.07 5.23 0.24
CA ARG A 267 21.88 3.77 0.13
C ARG A 267 20.98 3.27 1.24
N LYS A 268 20.00 2.43 0.89
CA LYS A 268 19.10 1.77 1.85
C LYS A 268 18.91 0.29 1.49
N LYS A 269 18.99 -0.57 2.51
CA LYS A 269 18.75 -2.01 2.37
C LYS A 269 17.25 -2.28 2.27
N PHE A 270 16.87 -3.24 1.43
CA PHE A 270 15.53 -3.81 1.41
C PHE A 270 15.61 -5.32 1.15
N TYR A 271 14.53 -6.02 1.44
CA TYR A 271 14.45 -7.47 1.29
C TYR A 271 13.31 -7.84 0.33
N VAL A 272 13.60 -8.79 -0.55
CA VAL A 272 12.58 -9.42 -1.39
C VAL A 272 12.26 -10.76 -0.74
N TYR A 273 11.05 -10.90 -0.22
CA TYR A 273 10.55 -12.13 0.35
C TYR A 273 9.83 -12.96 -0.72
N LYS A 274 10.10 -14.27 -0.70
CA LYS A 274 9.33 -15.30 -1.42
C LYS A 274 9.09 -16.48 -0.46
N PRO A 275 7.84 -16.87 -0.17
CA PRO A 275 7.53 -17.94 0.78
C PRO A 275 8.11 -19.31 0.39
N GLU A 276 8.41 -20.15 1.37
CA GLU A 276 9.06 -21.47 1.18
C GLU A 276 8.14 -22.60 0.68
N SER A 277 6.84 -22.39 0.54
CA SER A 277 5.93 -23.36 -0.13
C SER A 277 6.35 -23.68 -1.58
N VAL A 278 7.36 -22.97 -2.08
CA VAL A 278 8.20 -23.21 -3.26
C VAL A 278 9.08 -24.49 -3.18
N GLN A 279 9.14 -25.20 -2.04
CA GLN A 279 9.85 -26.51 -1.92
C GLN A 279 9.07 -27.74 -2.41
N ALA A 280 7.91 -27.57 -3.06
CA ALA A 280 7.29 -28.63 -3.87
C ALA A 280 7.66 -28.51 -5.36
N GLY A 281 8.97 -28.41 -5.66
CA GLY A 281 9.54 -28.88 -6.93
C GLY A 281 9.02 -28.30 -8.25
N ILE A 282 8.62 -27.02 -8.30
CA ILE A 282 8.36 -26.33 -9.58
C ILE A 282 9.22 -25.06 -9.62
N THR A 283 10.39 -25.15 -10.26
CA THR A 283 11.24 -23.98 -10.52
C THR A 283 10.78 -23.27 -11.80
N PRO A 284 11.04 -21.95 -11.97
CA PRO A 284 10.77 -21.23 -13.21
C PRO A 284 11.39 -21.89 -14.46
N ASP A 285 12.49 -22.62 -14.30
CA ASP A 285 13.13 -23.39 -15.38
C ASP A 285 12.31 -24.60 -15.84
N GLN A 286 11.47 -25.16 -14.97
CA GLN A 286 10.61 -26.31 -15.28
C GLN A 286 9.30 -25.90 -15.97
N MET A 287 8.86 -24.65 -15.80
CA MET A 287 7.64 -24.11 -16.41
C MET A 287 7.84 -22.64 -16.84
N PRO A 288 8.72 -22.38 -17.82
CA PRO A 288 9.02 -21.01 -18.28
C PRO A 288 7.80 -20.29 -18.85
N GLU A 289 6.75 -21.03 -19.22
CA GLU A 289 5.49 -20.48 -19.71
C GLU A 289 4.57 -19.91 -18.61
N ILE A 290 4.85 -20.20 -17.34
CA ILE A 290 4.11 -19.66 -16.19
C ILE A 290 4.89 -18.48 -15.61
N ALA A 291 4.22 -17.35 -15.42
CA ALA A 291 4.87 -16.21 -14.80
C ALA A 291 5.21 -16.53 -13.35
N SER A 292 6.43 -16.19 -12.92
CA SER A 292 6.98 -16.62 -11.63
C SER A 292 6.10 -16.25 -10.42
N TYR A 293 5.41 -15.10 -10.47
CA TYR A 293 4.47 -14.67 -9.44
C TYR A 293 3.22 -15.56 -9.33
N TYR A 294 2.86 -16.26 -10.40
CA TYR A 294 1.82 -17.27 -10.36
C TYR A 294 2.32 -18.59 -9.84
N LEU A 295 3.60 -18.86 -9.58
CA LEU A 295 3.97 -20.18 -9.04
C LEU A 295 3.62 -20.31 -7.55
N GLU A 296 3.48 -19.17 -6.85
CA GLU A 296 3.41 -19.07 -5.40
C GLU A 296 1.99 -18.83 -4.86
N MET A 297 1.04 -18.42 -5.70
CA MET A 297 -0.35 -18.19 -5.28
C MET A 297 -1.06 -19.50 -4.93
N SER A 298 -1.87 -19.54 -3.89
CA SER A 298 -2.80 -20.64 -3.63
C SER A 298 -3.85 -20.75 -4.76
N GLU A 299 -4.49 -21.92 -4.88
CA GLU A 299 -5.60 -22.06 -5.83
C GLU A 299 -6.73 -21.06 -5.56
N GLU A 300 -6.96 -20.73 -4.28
CA GLU A 300 -7.93 -19.73 -3.87
C GLU A 300 -7.53 -18.32 -4.32
N GLU A 301 -6.28 -17.90 -4.14
CA GLU A 301 -5.78 -16.60 -4.61
C GLU A 301 -5.83 -16.50 -6.14
N LEU A 302 -5.49 -17.58 -6.85
CA LEU A 302 -5.63 -17.63 -8.31
C LEU A 302 -7.10 -17.46 -8.74
N LYS A 303 -8.00 -18.12 -8.03
CA LYS A 303 -9.45 -18.03 -8.27
C LYS A 303 -9.99 -16.63 -7.97
N ASP A 304 -9.56 -16.01 -6.88
CA ASP A 304 -9.93 -14.64 -6.52
C ASP A 304 -9.42 -13.65 -7.55
N GLU A 305 -8.17 -13.80 -8.01
CA GLU A 305 -7.61 -12.92 -9.04
C GLU A 305 -8.40 -13.00 -10.34
N PHE A 306 -8.72 -14.21 -10.84
CA PHE A 306 -9.55 -14.31 -12.02
C PHE A 306 -10.97 -13.77 -11.78
N ALA A 307 -11.56 -14.02 -10.61
CA ALA A 307 -12.88 -13.52 -10.28
C ALA A 307 -12.95 -11.98 -10.37
N ARG A 308 -11.89 -11.29 -9.95
CA ARG A 308 -11.74 -9.83 -10.11
C ARG A 308 -11.51 -9.44 -11.56
N ALA A 309 -10.62 -10.15 -12.25
CA ALA A 309 -10.26 -9.88 -13.65
C ALA A 309 -11.37 -10.24 -14.65
N LYS A 310 -12.39 -10.99 -14.23
CA LYS A 310 -13.49 -11.46 -15.06
C LYS A 310 -14.18 -10.33 -15.83
N TYR A 311 -14.28 -9.12 -15.26
CA TYR A 311 -14.96 -8.01 -15.93
C TYR A 311 -14.29 -7.53 -17.22
N ILE A 312 -13.01 -7.84 -17.40
CA ILE A 312 -12.29 -7.55 -18.64
C ILE A 312 -12.03 -8.82 -19.46
N ALA A 313 -12.54 -9.98 -19.02
CA ALA A 313 -12.42 -11.24 -19.73
C ALA A 313 -13.40 -11.30 -20.91
N THR A 314 -12.97 -11.93 -22.00
CA THR A 314 -13.85 -12.28 -23.11
C THR A 314 -14.68 -13.52 -22.76
N ARG A 315 -15.80 -13.73 -23.47
CA ARG A 315 -16.62 -14.95 -23.29
C ARG A 315 -15.80 -16.24 -23.48
N GLN A 316 -14.91 -16.24 -24.46
CA GLN A 316 -14.03 -17.38 -24.72
C GLN A 316 -13.06 -17.63 -23.55
N GLU A 317 -12.46 -16.58 -22.98
CA GLU A 317 -11.59 -16.69 -21.81
C GLU A 317 -12.36 -17.21 -20.58
N GLU A 318 -13.59 -16.74 -20.36
CA GLU A 318 -14.46 -17.27 -19.29
C GLU A 318 -14.77 -18.75 -19.49
N ASP A 319 -15.09 -19.18 -20.71
CA ASP A 319 -15.41 -20.58 -21.00
C ASP A 319 -14.18 -21.48 -20.90
N ILE A 320 -13.00 -21.00 -21.30
CA ILE A 320 -11.73 -21.69 -21.04
C ILE A 320 -11.52 -21.85 -19.54
N TYR A 321 -11.69 -20.77 -18.77
CA TYR A 321 -11.47 -20.77 -17.32
C TYR A 321 -12.40 -21.74 -16.58
N LYS A 322 -13.68 -21.81 -16.95
CA LYS A 322 -14.67 -22.73 -16.34
C LYS A 322 -14.27 -24.20 -16.42
N ASN A 323 -13.48 -24.57 -17.43
CA ASN A 323 -13.04 -25.94 -17.66
C ASN A 323 -11.66 -26.25 -17.03
N LEU A 324 -11.08 -25.32 -16.26
CA LEU A 324 -9.81 -25.53 -15.57
C LEU A 324 -10.04 -26.19 -14.20
N GLU A 325 -9.48 -27.38 -14.02
CA GLU A 325 -9.76 -28.21 -12.83
C GLU A 325 -8.67 -28.11 -11.75
N ASN A 326 -7.50 -27.54 -12.06
CA ASN A 326 -6.37 -27.51 -11.13
C ASN A 326 -5.61 -26.17 -11.15
N ALA A 327 -4.92 -25.88 -10.05
CA ALA A 327 -4.13 -24.66 -9.88
C ALA A 327 -3.14 -24.42 -11.02
N GLN A 328 -2.44 -25.44 -11.52
CA GLN A 328 -1.45 -25.28 -12.59
C GLN A 328 -2.10 -24.79 -13.90
N ALA A 329 -3.28 -25.32 -14.25
CA ALA A 329 -4.04 -24.90 -15.41
C ALA A 329 -4.48 -23.43 -15.26
N ILE A 330 -4.91 -23.03 -14.05
CA ILE A 330 -5.27 -21.64 -13.76
C ILE A 330 -4.04 -20.71 -13.86
N ARG A 331 -2.87 -21.12 -13.34
CA ARG A 331 -1.61 -20.35 -13.45
C ARG A 331 -1.23 -20.09 -14.91
N LYS A 332 -1.31 -21.11 -15.76
CA LYS A 332 -1.04 -21.00 -17.21
C LYS A 332 -2.02 -20.07 -17.91
N PHE A 333 -3.30 -20.23 -17.59
CA PHE A 333 -4.36 -19.37 -18.10
C PHE A 333 -4.12 -17.92 -17.71
N LEU A 334 -3.93 -17.62 -16.43
CA LEU A 334 -3.76 -16.26 -15.94
C LEU A 334 -2.46 -15.63 -16.47
N THR A 335 -1.38 -16.41 -16.59
CA THR A 335 -0.13 -15.93 -17.23
C THR A 335 -0.41 -15.45 -18.65
N THR A 336 -1.14 -16.25 -19.43
CA THR A 336 -1.48 -15.93 -20.82
C THR A 336 -2.45 -14.75 -20.89
N PHE A 337 -3.49 -14.77 -20.05
CA PHE A 337 -4.51 -13.73 -19.92
C PHE A 337 -3.90 -12.33 -19.74
N TRP A 338 -2.92 -12.18 -18.85
CA TRP A 338 -2.27 -10.89 -18.63
C TRP A 338 -1.23 -10.56 -19.70
N ARG A 339 -0.44 -11.55 -20.14
CA ARG A 339 0.56 -11.35 -21.20
C ARG A 339 -0.09 -10.85 -22.48
N ASP A 340 -1.26 -11.37 -22.84
CA ASP A 340 -1.96 -10.95 -24.05
C ASP A 340 -2.47 -9.51 -23.92
N ARG A 341 -2.92 -9.10 -22.71
CA ARG A 341 -3.29 -7.71 -22.42
C ARG A 341 -2.09 -6.76 -22.44
N ASP A 342 -0.93 -7.17 -21.93
CA ASP A 342 0.32 -6.40 -22.06
C ASP A 342 0.66 -6.17 -23.54
N LYS A 343 0.61 -7.22 -24.37
CA LYS A 343 0.86 -7.14 -25.81
C LYS A 343 -0.12 -6.21 -26.53
N THR A 344 -1.42 -6.36 -26.27
CA THR A 344 -2.46 -5.53 -26.91
C THR A 344 -2.33 -4.05 -26.52
N SER A 345 -1.89 -3.77 -25.29
CA SER A 345 -1.72 -2.39 -24.80
C SER A 345 -0.34 -1.79 -25.10
N GLY A 346 0.60 -2.57 -25.65
CA GLY A 346 1.98 -2.14 -25.87
C GLY A 346 2.78 -1.93 -24.57
N LEU A 347 2.32 -2.50 -23.46
CA LEU A 347 2.99 -2.41 -22.16
C LEU A 347 4.08 -3.49 -22.02
N GLU A 348 5.05 -3.22 -21.14
CA GLU A 348 6.01 -4.25 -20.71
C GLU A 348 5.30 -5.41 -19.99
N ALA A 349 5.89 -6.60 -20.04
CA ALA A 349 5.31 -7.80 -19.45
C ALA A 349 5.02 -7.63 -17.94
N GLY A 350 3.80 -7.96 -17.52
CA GLY A 350 3.29 -7.88 -16.16
C GLY A 350 2.70 -6.52 -15.76
N VAL A 351 2.89 -5.46 -16.55
CA VAL A 351 2.47 -4.10 -16.16
C VAL A 351 0.95 -3.95 -16.14
N TYR A 352 0.23 -4.57 -17.08
CA TYR A 352 -1.23 -4.49 -17.13
C TYR A 352 -1.84 -5.11 -15.88
N ARG A 353 -1.37 -6.31 -15.50
CA ARG A 353 -1.81 -6.99 -14.27
C ARG A 353 -1.62 -6.10 -13.05
N ILE A 354 -0.45 -5.49 -12.88
CA ILE A 354 -0.15 -4.63 -11.73
C ILE A 354 -1.13 -3.46 -11.65
N LYS A 355 -1.33 -2.76 -12.77
CA LYS A 355 -2.30 -1.66 -12.84
C LYS A 355 -3.71 -2.14 -12.50
N TYR A 356 -4.09 -3.33 -12.96
CA TYR A 356 -5.41 -3.89 -12.70
C TYR A 356 -5.59 -4.32 -11.24
N VAL A 357 -4.61 -4.98 -10.64
CA VAL A 357 -4.61 -5.36 -9.22
C VAL A 357 -4.67 -4.12 -8.34
N ALA A 358 -3.90 -3.07 -8.66
CA ALA A 358 -3.96 -1.79 -7.96
C ALA A 358 -5.35 -1.13 -8.07
N ARG A 359 -5.99 -1.17 -9.25
CA ARG A 359 -7.38 -0.70 -9.41
C ARG A 359 -8.35 -1.53 -8.58
N SER A 360 -8.13 -2.84 -8.46
CA SER A 360 -8.99 -3.71 -7.65
C SER A 360 -8.88 -3.39 -6.16
N GLN A 361 -7.66 -3.15 -5.67
CA GLN A 361 -7.40 -2.72 -4.29
C GLN A 361 -8.02 -1.35 -4.03
N TYR A 362 -7.86 -0.39 -4.95
CA TYR A 362 -8.49 0.92 -4.85
C TYR A 362 -10.03 0.80 -4.82
N ALA A 363 -10.60 -0.04 -5.69
CA ALA A 363 -12.03 -0.28 -5.71
C ALA A 363 -12.53 -0.84 -4.37
N ASP A 364 -11.81 -1.81 -3.79
CA ASP A 364 -12.11 -2.33 -2.46
C ASP A 364 -11.98 -1.26 -1.36
N GLU A 365 -10.97 -0.40 -1.42
CA GLU A 365 -10.79 0.66 -0.43
C GLU A 365 -11.90 1.72 -0.50
N LYS A 366 -12.27 2.16 -1.71
CA LYS A 366 -13.17 3.31 -1.90
C LYS A 366 -14.64 2.95 -2.05
N PHE A 367 -14.94 1.77 -2.58
CA PHE A 367 -16.31 1.40 -2.98
C PHE A 367 -16.88 0.22 -2.21
N SER A 368 -16.17 -0.35 -1.24
CA SER A 368 -16.74 -1.39 -0.37
C SER A 368 -17.94 -0.85 0.41
N TYR A 369 -18.97 -1.68 0.54
CA TYR A 369 -20.23 -1.30 1.17
C TYR A 369 -20.84 -2.49 1.91
N MET A 370 -21.18 -2.34 3.19
CA MET A 370 -21.88 -3.35 4.01
C MET A 370 -21.35 -4.80 3.84
N GLY A 371 -20.02 -4.98 3.83
CA GLY A 371 -19.37 -6.30 3.62
C GLY A 371 -19.29 -6.76 2.16
N LYS A 372 -19.97 -6.10 1.22
CA LYS A 372 -19.76 -6.26 -0.23
C LYS A 372 -18.42 -5.61 -0.60
N LYS A 373 -17.48 -6.44 -1.05
CA LYS A 373 -16.18 -6.00 -1.57
C LYS A 373 -16.38 -4.98 -2.69
N GLY A 374 -15.63 -3.90 -2.66
CA GLY A 374 -15.76 -2.79 -3.59
C GLY A 374 -15.65 -3.21 -5.05
N TRP A 375 -14.77 -4.17 -5.38
CA TRP A 375 -14.67 -4.73 -6.74
C TRP A 375 -15.99 -5.33 -7.26
N LYS A 376 -16.90 -5.77 -6.37
CA LYS A 376 -18.21 -6.33 -6.72
C LYS A 376 -19.32 -5.27 -6.83
N THR A 377 -19.04 -4.01 -6.51
CA THR A 377 -20.03 -2.92 -6.65
C THR A 377 -20.03 -2.37 -8.07
N ASP A 378 -21.09 -1.66 -8.47
CA ASP A 378 -21.14 -1.09 -9.82
C ASP A 378 -20.05 -0.05 -10.04
N ARG A 379 -19.78 0.80 -9.05
CA ARG A 379 -18.65 1.75 -9.11
C ARG A 379 -17.31 1.02 -9.22
N GLY A 380 -17.07 0.00 -8.40
CA GLY A 380 -15.83 -0.78 -8.48
C GLY A 380 -15.68 -1.54 -9.79
N ARG A 381 -16.76 -2.10 -10.34
CA ARG A 381 -16.78 -2.74 -11.65
C ARG A 381 -16.45 -1.75 -12.76
N VAL A 382 -17.12 -0.59 -12.81
CA VAL A 382 -16.82 0.45 -13.81
C VAL A 382 -15.37 0.91 -13.68
N TYR A 383 -14.88 1.12 -12.46
CA TYR A 383 -13.48 1.51 -12.22
C TYR A 383 -12.48 0.43 -12.66
N LEU A 384 -12.79 -0.85 -12.47
CA LEU A 384 -11.97 -1.95 -12.95
C LEU A 384 -11.91 -2.01 -14.47
N VAL A 385 -13.06 -1.86 -15.14
CA VAL A 385 -13.18 -1.98 -16.60
C VAL A 385 -12.57 -0.77 -17.31
N TYR A 386 -12.91 0.44 -16.87
CA TYR A 386 -12.57 1.68 -17.59
C TYR A 386 -11.46 2.49 -16.94
N GLY A 387 -11.10 2.19 -15.68
CA GLY A 387 -10.11 2.95 -14.93
C GLY A 387 -10.72 4.14 -14.17
N GLU A 388 -9.83 5.02 -13.72
CA GLU A 388 -10.20 6.26 -13.05
C GLU A 388 -10.95 7.20 -14.02
N PRO A 389 -12.06 7.83 -13.60
CA PRO A 389 -12.73 8.82 -14.42
C PRO A 389 -11.88 10.07 -14.59
N ASP A 390 -12.01 10.72 -15.74
CA ASP A 390 -11.35 12.00 -16.02
C ASP A 390 -11.94 13.11 -15.14
N GLU A 391 -13.27 13.07 -14.91
CA GLU A 391 -13.97 13.99 -14.03
C GLU A 391 -14.91 13.25 -13.08
N TYR A 392 -14.95 13.74 -11.84
CA TYR A 392 -15.75 13.20 -10.77
C TYR A 392 -16.63 14.30 -10.17
N GLU A 393 -17.93 14.22 -10.41
CA GLU A 393 -18.91 15.15 -9.87
C GLU A 393 -19.75 14.46 -8.79
N ARG A 394 -19.85 15.08 -7.63
CA ARG A 394 -20.59 14.54 -6.49
C ARG A 394 -21.72 15.47 -6.11
N TYR A 395 -22.91 14.89 -6.07
CA TYR A 395 -24.12 15.55 -5.63
C TYR A 395 -24.53 14.91 -4.30
N PRO A 396 -24.19 15.52 -3.16
CA PRO A 396 -24.64 15.05 -1.87
C PRO A 396 -26.16 15.18 -1.76
N ASN A 397 -26.72 14.74 -0.63
CA ASN A 397 -28.15 14.73 -0.39
C ASN A 397 -28.79 16.14 -0.50
N GLU A 398 -29.29 16.50 -1.67
CA GLU A 398 -29.89 17.81 -1.94
C GLU A 398 -31.40 17.81 -1.59
N MET A 399 -31.96 19.01 -1.44
CA MET A 399 -33.37 19.25 -1.09
C MET A 399 -34.28 18.94 -2.29
N GLY A 400 -34.30 17.69 -2.75
CA GLY A 400 -35.10 17.23 -3.89
C GLY A 400 -34.62 15.93 -4.53
N THR A 401 -33.34 15.57 -4.37
CA THR A 401 -32.76 14.38 -5.02
C THR A 401 -32.07 13.44 -4.04
N LEU A 402 -32.04 12.15 -4.37
CA LEU A 402 -31.20 11.14 -3.73
C LEU A 402 -29.72 11.41 -4.05
N PRO A 403 -28.76 11.05 -3.17
CA PRO A 403 -27.35 11.23 -3.45
C PRO A 403 -26.91 10.50 -4.72
N TYR A 404 -26.17 11.18 -5.59
CA TYR A 404 -25.65 10.60 -6.83
C TYR A 404 -24.27 11.15 -7.17
N VAL A 405 -23.56 10.44 -8.04
CA VAL A 405 -22.25 10.84 -8.59
C VAL A 405 -22.25 10.63 -10.10
N ILE A 406 -21.55 11.51 -10.80
CA ILE A 406 -21.32 11.40 -12.25
C ILE A 406 -19.83 11.23 -12.48
N TRP A 407 -19.47 10.21 -13.24
CA TRP A 407 -18.12 9.92 -13.69
C TRP A 407 -18.04 10.18 -15.19
N GLN A 408 -17.10 11.02 -15.62
CA GLN A 408 -16.89 11.30 -17.04
C GLN A 408 -15.60 10.63 -17.56
N TYR A 409 -15.66 10.14 -18.79
CA TYR A 409 -14.55 9.52 -19.51
C TYR A 409 -14.47 10.08 -20.93
N HIS A 410 -13.44 10.89 -21.21
CA HIS A 410 -13.23 11.53 -22.50
C HIS A 410 -12.84 10.56 -23.61
N GLN A 411 -12.14 9.48 -23.24
CA GLN A 411 -11.61 8.50 -24.19
C GLN A 411 -12.65 7.45 -24.63
N LEU A 412 -13.80 7.36 -23.95
CA LEU A 412 -14.86 6.42 -24.29
C LEU A 412 -15.80 7.04 -25.32
N GLU A 413 -15.71 6.56 -26.57
CA GLU A 413 -16.59 6.97 -27.68
C GLU A 413 -16.64 8.49 -27.94
N GLY A 414 -15.55 9.20 -27.65
CA GLY A 414 -15.45 10.66 -27.82
C GLY A 414 -16.05 11.45 -26.66
N GLY A 415 -16.38 10.77 -25.55
CA GLY A 415 -16.97 11.34 -24.34
C GLY A 415 -18.15 10.50 -23.87
N ALA A 416 -18.01 9.85 -22.73
CA ALA A 416 -19.10 9.14 -22.08
C ALA A 416 -19.18 9.50 -20.60
N TYR A 417 -20.38 9.43 -20.01
CA TYR A 417 -20.56 9.58 -18.58
C TYR A 417 -21.35 8.41 -18.00
N PHE A 418 -21.16 8.20 -16.70
CA PHE A 418 -21.79 7.17 -15.90
C PHE A 418 -22.39 7.84 -14.67
N VAL A 419 -23.64 7.52 -14.38
CA VAL A 419 -24.39 8.06 -13.25
C VAL A 419 -24.63 6.94 -12.26
N PHE A 420 -24.20 7.15 -11.02
CA PHE A 420 -24.46 6.23 -9.93
C PHE A 420 -25.26 6.92 -8.85
N ALA A 421 -26.27 6.25 -8.31
CA ALA A 421 -27.10 6.80 -7.25
C ALA A 421 -27.25 5.83 -6.09
N ASP A 422 -27.29 6.37 -4.88
CA ASP A 422 -27.72 5.64 -3.69
C ASP A 422 -29.24 5.67 -3.59
N LEU A 423 -29.88 4.74 -4.29
CA LEU A 423 -31.35 4.62 -4.34
C LEU A 423 -31.94 4.21 -2.99
N THR A 424 -31.13 3.60 -2.13
CA THR A 424 -31.57 3.01 -0.86
C THR A 424 -31.33 3.95 0.32
N GLY A 425 -30.46 4.95 0.18
CA GLY A 425 -30.03 5.86 1.23
C GLY A 425 -29.06 5.24 2.25
N PHE A 426 -28.59 4.00 2.01
CA PHE A 426 -27.70 3.30 2.92
C PHE A 426 -26.23 3.35 2.49
N GLY A 427 -25.92 3.87 1.30
CA GLY A 427 -24.55 4.07 0.81
C GLY A 427 -24.12 3.18 -0.35
N GLU A 428 -25.02 2.35 -0.90
CA GLU A 428 -24.75 1.57 -2.12
C GLU A 428 -25.09 2.38 -3.37
N TYR A 429 -24.06 2.87 -4.06
CA TYR A 429 -24.22 3.57 -5.32
C TYR A 429 -24.31 2.58 -6.48
N GLN A 430 -25.50 2.44 -7.05
CA GLN A 430 -25.80 1.58 -8.20
C GLN A 430 -25.69 2.37 -9.50
N LEU A 431 -25.21 1.74 -10.57
CA LEU A 431 -25.19 2.35 -11.90
C LEU A 431 -26.64 2.49 -12.39
N ILE A 432 -27.10 3.72 -12.55
CA ILE A 432 -28.48 4.00 -13.00
C ILE A 432 -28.54 4.49 -14.44
N HIS A 433 -27.44 4.99 -14.99
CA HIS A 433 -27.33 5.42 -16.39
C HIS A 433 -25.88 5.49 -16.85
N SER A 434 -25.65 5.25 -18.14
CA SER A 434 -24.43 5.60 -18.86
C SER A 434 -24.77 6.01 -20.28
N THR A 435 -23.99 6.93 -20.85
CA THR A 435 -24.03 7.18 -22.29
C THR A 435 -23.18 6.21 -23.10
N TYR A 436 -22.30 5.44 -22.46
CA TYR A 436 -21.50 4.42 -23.14
C TYR A 436 -22.42 3.26 -23.58
N ARG A 437 -22.46 2.97 -24.88
CA ARG A 437 -23.45 2.03 -25.46
C ARG A 437 -23.37 0.59 -24.96
N LYS A 438 -22.28 0.20 -24.29
CA LYS A 438 -22.10 -1.16 -23.76
C LYS A 438 -22.59 -1.29 -22.31
N GLU A 439 -23.18 -0.24 -21.75
CA GLU A 439 -23.57 -0.13 -20.36
C GLU A 439 -25.05 0.22 -20.24
N LEU A 440 -25.57 0.27 -19.01
CA LEU A 440 -26.98 0.55 -18.76
C LEU A 440 -27.36 1.94 -19.29
N GLN A 441 -28.21 2.01 -20.31
CA GLN A 441 -28.77 3.27 -20.81
C GLN A 441 -30.19 3.45 -20.30
N ASN A 442 -30.39 4.48 -19.47
CA ASN A 442 -31.70 4.82 -18.94
C ASN A 442 -31.96 6.32 -19.10
N ALA A 443 -32.66 6.74 -20.15
CA ALA A 443 -32.87 8.17 -20.43
C ALA A 443 -33.65 8.91 -19.32
N ASP A 444 -34.40 8.17 -18.48
CA ASP A 444 -35.25 8.71 -17.42
C ASP A 444 -34.60 8.64 -16.03
N TRP A 445 -33.28 8.47 -15.95
CA TRP A 445 -32.57 8.27 -14.69
C TRP A 445 -32.75 9.43 -13.70
N GLN A 446 -32.97 10.66 -14.17
CA GLN A 446 -33.24 11.82 -13.32
C GLN A 446 -34.52 11.64 -12.50
N ASN A 447 -35.52 10.91 -13.02
CA ASN A 447 -36.74 10.62 -12.27
C ASN A 447 -36.50 9.61 -11.14
N LEU A 448 -35.53 8.70 -11.30
CA LEU A 448 -35.15 7.71 -10.27
C LEU A 448 -34.53 8.35 -9.04
N ILE A 449 -33.81 9.46 -9.23
CA ILE A 449 -33.19 10.17 -8.11
C ILE A 449 -34.10 11.26 -7.52
N ASN A 450 -35.23 11.58 -8.15
CA ASN A 450 -36.11 12.64 -7.67
C ASN A 450 -36.99 12.13 -6.51
N LYS A 451 -36.94 12.80 -5.35
CA LYS A 451 -37.66 12.40 -4.14
C LYS A 451 -39.16 12.64 -4.21
N SER A 452 -39.63 13.53 -5.09
CA SER A 452 -41.07 13.79 -5.27
C SER A 452 -41.79 12.69 -6.05
N SER A 453 -41.05 11.76 -6.68
CA SER A 453 -41.58 10.60 -7.40
C SER A 453 -42.02 9.44 -6.48
N GLY A 454 -41.67 9.49 -5.19
CA GLY A 454 -41.73 8.35 -4.26
C GLY A 454 -43.11 8.00 -3.67
N SER A 455 -44.21 8.62 -4.12
CA SER A 455 -45.56 8.29 -3.67
C SER A 455 -46.42 7.64 -4.77
N SER A 456 -45.88 6.66 -5.49
CA SER A 456 -46.67 5.63 -6.15
C SER A 456 -45.74 4.53 -6.70
N SER A 457 -46.11 3.25 -6.50
CA SER A 457 -45.56 2.09 -7.22
C SER A 457 -44.27 1.41 -6.70
N PHE A 458 -44.20 1.06 -5.41
CA PHE A 458 -43.38 -0.11 -4.99
C PHE A 458 -44.13 -0.95 -3.95
N MET A 459 -45.28 -1.48 -4.34
CA MET A 459 -45.90 -2.69 -3.76
C MET A 459 -46.70 -3.38 -4.86
N GLN A 460 -46.03 -4.12 -5.73
CA GLN A 460 -46.55 -5.37 -6.27
C GLN A 460 -45.42 -6.09 -7.00
N ASP A 461 -45.35 -7.39 -6.71
CA ASP A 461 -44.60 -8.44 -7.38
C ASP A 461 -43.10 -8.56 -7.05
N TYR A 462 -42.83 -9.23 -5.93
CA TYR A 462 -41.98 -10.43 -5.87
C TYR A 462 -42.52 -11.44 -4.86
#